data_AF-G2FXQ6-F1
#
_entry.id   AF-G2FXQ6-F1
#
_cell.length_a   1.000
_cell.length_b   1.000
_cell.length_c   1.000
_cell.angle_alpha   90.00
_cell.angle_beta   90.00
_cell.angle_gamma   90.00
#
_symmetry.space_group_name_H-M   'P 1'
#
loop_
_entity.id
_entity.type
_entity.pdbx_description
1 polymer ?
#
loop_
_entity_poly.entity_id
_entity_poly.type
_entity_poly.pdbx_seq_one_letter_code
_entity_poly.pdbx_strand_id
1 'polypeptide(L)' 'MIHALIHATLEASNSVFTHTNSNASLALKIGLATNFEWLAVAIYGRSSLHPLLEHARVGLGVMHL' A
#
# COMPACT_ATOMS: atom_id res chain seq x y z
N MET A 1 7.78 -0.25 17.15
CA MET A 1 6.34 -0.32 16.76
C MET A 1 5.88 0.79 15.80
N ILE A 2 5.74 2.07 16.19
CA ILE A 2 5.22 3.12 15.27
C ILE A 2 6.17 3.37 14.08
N HIS A 3 7.49 3.36 14.33
CA HIS A 3 8.52 3.44 13.30
C HIS A 3 8.35 2.32 12.25
N ALA A 4 8.24 1.07 12.71
CA ALA A 4 8.06 -0.08 11.84
C ALA A 4 6.79 0.03 10.98
N LEU A 5 5.67 0.45 11.58
CA LEU A 5 4.41 0.68 10.87
C LEU A 5 4.54 1.75 9.79
N ILE A 6 5.16 2.89 10.12
CA ILE A 6 5.37 3.98 9.16
C ILE A 6 6.23 3.51 7.98
N HIS A 7 7.38 2.89 8.25
CA HIS A 7 8.28 2.47 7.20
C HIS A 7 7.73 1.33 6.33
N ALA A 8 7.12 0.31 6.93
CA ALA A 8 6.45 -0.76 6.16
C ALA A 8 5.30 -0.20 5.31
N THR A 9 4.55 0.78 5.81
CA THR A 9 3.48 1.44 5.03
C THR A 9 4.05 2.27 3.87
N LEU A 10 5.15 3.00 4.09
CA LEU A 10 5.83 3.77 3.04
C LEU A 10 6.39 2.87 1.93
N GLU A 11 6.96 1.73 2.31
CA GLU A 11 7.44 0.73 1.35
C GLU A 11 6.28 0.14 0.53
N ALA A 12 5.18 -0.26 1.19
CA ALA A 12 3.99 -0.75 0.51
C ALA A 12 3.37 0.32 -0.42
N SER A 13 3.34 1.58 0.02
CA SER A 13 2.71 2.68 -0.72
C SER A 13 3.49 3.05 -1.98
N ASN A 14 4.83 2.95 -1.95
CA ASN A 14 5.68 3.20 -3.11
C ASN A 14 5.26 2.34 -4.32
N SER A 15 4.88 1.09 -4.10
CA SER A 15 4.42 0.20 -5.18
C SER A 15 3.02 0.55 -5.69
N VAL A 16 2.12 0.99 -4.80
CA VAL A 16 0.71 1.30 -5.12
C VAL A 16 0.56 2.64 -5.83
N PHE A 17 1.36 3.64 -5.44
CA PHE A 17 1.28 5.01 -5.97
C PHE A 17 2.30 5.29 -7.09
N THR A 18 2.97 4.26 -7.62
CA THR A 18 3.88 4.39 -8.77
C THR A 18 3.15 5.06 -9.94
N HIS A 19 3.66 6.23 -10.36
CA HIS A 19 3.17 7.00 -11.51
C HIS A 19 1.68 7.40 -11.46
N THR A 20 1.07 7.51 -10.29
CA THR A 20 -0.29 8.07 -10.22
C THR A 20 -0.21 9.55 -10.54
N ASN A 21 -0.61 9.92 -11.77
CA ASN A 21 -1.11 11.26 -12.06
C ASN A 21 -2.01 11.69 -10.91
N SER A 22 -1.76 12.86 -10.33
CA SER A 22 -2.32 13.35 -9.06
C SER A 22 -3.87 13.39 -8.95
N ASN A 23 -4.58 12.93 -9.99
CA ASN A 23 -6.03 12.98 -10.14
C ASN A 23 -6.70 11.60 -10.15
N ALA A 24 -5.97 10.50 -9.91
CA ALA A 24 -6.59 9.16 -9.85
C ALA A 24 -7.32 8.94 -8.52
N SER A 25 -8.56 8.46 -8.59
CA SER A 25 -9.30 7.95 -7.43
C SER A 25 -8.79 6.56 -7.05
N LEU A 26 -8.69 6.29 -5.75
CA LEU A 26 -8.13 5.06 -5.19
C LEU A 26 -9.14 4.39 -4.26
N ALA A 27 -9.43 3.12 -4.52
CA ALA A 27 -10.19 2.26 -3.62
C ALA A 27 -9.26 1.15 -3.11
N LEU A 28 -8.78 1.29 -1.87
CA LEU A 28 -7.74 0.44 -1.30
C LEU A 28 -8.23 -0.31 -0.06
N LYS A 29 -7.68 -1.50 0.14
CA LYS A 29 -7.76 -2.28 1.37
C LYS A 29 -6.35 -2.52 1.91
N ILE A 30 -6.20 -2.38 3.21
CA ILE A 30 -4.93 -2.54 3.91
C ILE A 30 -5.06 -3.71 4.89
N GLY A 31 -4.09 -4.62 4.85
CA GLY A 31 -3.95 -5.73 5.78
C GLY A 31 -2.62 -5.65 6.51
N LEU A 32 -2.60 -6.05 7.78
CA LEU A 32 -1.41 -6.10 8.61
C LEU A 32 -1.26 -7.49 9.21
N ALA A 33 -0.02 -7.98 9.25
CA ALA A 33 0.33 -9.21 9.94
C ALA A 33 1.63 -9.00 10.72
N THR A 34 1.72 -9.56 11.92
CA THR A 34 2.91 -9.48 12.75
C THR A 34 3.14 -10.78 13.53
N ASN A 35 4.40 -11.10 13.76
CA ASN A 35 4.83 -12.17 14.66
C ASN A 35 5.53 -11.62 15.92
N PHE A 36 5.33 -10.35 16.28
CA PHE A 36 5.98 -9.61 17.37
C PHE A 36 7.46 -9.22 17.19
N GLU A 37 8.13 -9.70 16.14
CA GLU A 37 9.48 -9.24 15.74
C GLU A 37 9.46 -8.45 14.44
N TRP A 38 8.54 -8.80 13.55
CA TRP A 38 8.37 -8.21 12.23
C TRP A 38 6.92 -7.76 12.02
N LEU A 39 6.75 -6.76 11.18
CA LEU A 39 5.47 -6.25 10.73
C LEU A 39 5.44 -6.23 9.21
N ALA A 40 4.43 -6.88 8.64
CA ALA A 40 4.11 -6.81 7.21
C ALA A 40 2.85 -5.96 7.02
N VAL A 41 2.91 -5.04 6.05
CA VAL A 41 1.78 -4.22 5.61
C VAL A 41 1.54 -4.51 4.14
N ALA A 42 0.36 -5.01 3.81
CA ALA A 42 -0.07 -5.24 2.44
C ALA A 42 -1.18 -4.25 2.07
N ILE A 43 -1.07 -3.65 0.89
CA ILE A 43 -2.07 -2.76 0.32
C ILE A 43 -2.51 -3.36 -1.02
N TYR A 44 -3.81 -3.53 -1.21
CA TYR A 44 -4.39 -3.99 -2.47
C TYR A 44 -5.60 -3.14 -2.81
N GLY A 45 -5.78 -2.84 -4.10
CA GLY A 45 -6.99 -2.18 -4.54
C GLY A 45 -6.95 -1.76 -5.99
N ARG A 46 -7.72 -0.73 -6.32
CA ARG A 46 -7.88 -0.22 -7.68
C ARG A 46 -7.60 1.27 -7.73
N SER A 47 -6.88 1.68 -8.77
CA SER A 47 -6.70 3.09 -9.15
C SER A 47 -7.49 3.37 -10.41
N SER A 48 -8.24 4.46 -10.46
CA SER A 48 -9.06 4.83 -11.61
C SER A 48 -9.00 6.33 -11.90
N LEU A 49 -8.72 6.70 -13.14
CA LEU A 49 -8.85 8.09 -13.63
C LEU A 49 -10.24 8.34 -14.23
N HIS A 50 -10.90 7.28 -14.67
CA HIS A 50 -12.24 7.26 -15.26
C HIS A 50 -12.83 5.87 -14.99
N PRO A 51 -14.15 5.70 -14.78
CA PRO A 51 -14.76 4.41 -14.42
C PRO A 51 -14.41 3.22 -15.33
N LEU A 52 -14.02 3.48 -16.58
CA LEU A 52 -13.63 2.46 -17.57
C LEU A 52 -12.11 2.19 -17.63
N LEU A 53 -11.30 2.98 -16.94
CA LEU A 53 -9.83 2.94 -16.95
C LEU A 53 -9.31 2.69 -15.54
N GLU A 54 -9.58 1.48 -15.05
CA GLU A 54 -9.17 1.02 -13.73
C GLU A 54 -8.04 0.01 -13.80
N HIS A 55 -7.07 0.16 -12.90
CA HIS A 55 -5.93 -0.74 -12.77
C HIS A 55 -5.89 -1.29 -11.35
N ALA A 56 -5.67 -2.59 -11.24
CA ALA A 56 -5.35 -3.20 -9.96
C ALA A 56 -3.94 -2.76 -9.52
N ARG A 57 -3.79 -2.50 -8.22
CA ARG A 57 -2.53 -2.11 -7.59
C ARG A 57 -2.31 -2.97 -6.37
N VAL A 58 -1.05 -3.32 -6.13
CA VAL A 58 -0.62 -4.06 -4.95
C VAL A 58 0.71 -3.50 -4.46
N GLY A 59 0.90 -3.51 -3.15
CA GLY A 59 2.16 -3.19 -2.51
C GLY A 59 2.31 -3.95 -1.21
N LEU A 60 3.56 -4.28 -0.89
CA LEU A 60 3.95 -4.96 0.34
C LEU A 60 5.15 -4.21 0.92
N GLY A 61 5.12 -3.99 2.22
CA GLY A 61 6.28 -3.51 2.96
C GLY A 61 6.46 -4.31 4.23
N VAL A 62 7.72 -4.52 4.62
CA VAL A 62 8.09 -5.38 5.75
C VAL A 62 9.17 -4.69 6.55
N MET A 63 8.95 -4.58 7.86
CA MET A 63 9.89 -3.89 8.74
C MET A 63 10.02 -4.59 10.09
N HIS A 64 11.24 -4.56 10.64
CA HIS A 64 11.49 -5.01 12.00
C HIS A 64 10.85 -4.06 13.02
N LEU A 65 10.22 -4.61 14.06
CA LEU A 65 9.47 -3.86 15.08
C LEU A 65 10.33 -3.01 16.00
#